data_AF-A0A1T2Y239-F1
#
_entry.id   AF-A0A1T2Y239-F1
#
_cell.length_a   1.000
_cell.length_b   1.000
_cell.length_c   1.000
_cell.angle_alpha   90.00
_cell.angle_beta   90.00
_cell.angle_gamma   90.00
#
_symmetry.space_group_name_H-M   'P 1'
#
loop_
_entity.id
_entity.type
_entity.pdbx_description
1 polymer ?
#
loop_
_entity_poly.entity_id
_entity_poly.type
_entity_poly.pdbx_seq_one_letter_code
_entity_poly.pdbx_strand_id
1 'polypeptide(L)'
;MADSDFKQKPIAFPTGWIRHSNGGVIGLDRYRPDLSFQDAEGRVVCVIESSSTNDRKVGVGELFLADKFFSDTAVDGVLIFSLCGKSTSPPRPDTQHAYLLPYFTYLRSFAGEYGVKEIYIISEAAFESCDWTALSDDFKSMAYALKVQAVISDPVVQAKQEALRPSLA
;
A
#
# COMPACT_ATOMS: atom_id res chain seq x y z
N MET A 1 -11.84 20.07 1.39
CA MET A 1 -11.97 18.83 0.60
C MET A 1 -11.38 17.74 1.44
N ALA A 2 -11.99 16.54 1.56
CA ALA A 2 -11.52 15.52 2.51
C ALA A 2 -9.99 15.24 2.40
N ASP A 3 -9.44 15.30 1.19
CA ASP A 3 -8.00 15.13 0.92
C ASP A 3 -7.09 16.15 1.62
N SER A 4 -7.51 17.42 1.79
CA SER A 4 -6.64 18.44 2.38
C SER A 4 -6.44 18.21 3.88
N ASP A 5 -7.45 17.65 4.55
CA ASP A 5 -7.43 17.46 5.99
C ASP A 5 -6.64 16.19 6.35
N PHE A 6 -6.82 15.11 5.57
CA PHE A 6 -6.05 13.87 5.73
C PHE A 6 -4.55 14.13 5.59
N LYS A 7 -4.18 14.93 4.59
CA LYS A 7 -2.80 15.34 4.30
C LYS A 7 -2.11 16.02 5.48
N GLN A 8 -2.85 16.66 6.39
CA GLN A 8 -2.26 17.32 7.57
C GLN A 8 -2.24 16.43 8.83
N LYS A 9 -2.75 15.19 8.78
CA LYS A 9 -2.75 14.30 9.95
C LYS A 9 -1.33 13.97 10.41
N PRO A 10 -1.05 13.90 11.72
CA PRO A 10 0.29 13.70 12.26
C PRO A 10 0.72 12.23 12.20
N ILE A 11 0.75 11.64 10.99
CA ILE A 11 1.10 10.23 10.81
C ILE A 11 2.51 9.97 11.34
N ALA A 12 2.64 8.99 12.23
CA ALA A 12 3.90 8.53 12.81
C ALA A 12 4.12 7.03 12.54
N PHE A 13 5.37 6.57 12.63
CA PHE A 13 5.75 5.18 12.48
C PHE A 13 6.67 4.75 13.64
N PRO A 14 6.49 3.56 14.24
CA PRO A 14 7.40 3.04 15.27
C PRO A 14 8.87 2.94 14.81
N THR A 15 9.07 2.75 13.51
CA THR A 15 10.39 2.70 12.85
C THR A 15 11.08 4.06 12.75
N GLY A 16 10.40 5.15 13.11
CA GLY A 16 10.93 6.51 13.00
C GLY A 16 10.99 7.04 11.55
N TRP A 17 10.25 6.43 10.61
CA TRP A 17 10.15 6.95 9.25
C TRP A 17 9.59 8.37 9.25
N ILE A 18 10.19 9.21 8.41
CA ILE A 18 9.85 10.63 8.33
C ILE A 18 9.07 10.92 7.05
N ARG A 19 8.21 11.93 7.11
CA ARG A 19 7.43 12.35 5.94
C ARG A 19 8.36 12.87 4.85
N HIS A 20 8.22 12.31 3.66
CA HIS A 20 8.91 12.75 2.44
C HIS A 20 8.05 13.76 1.66
N SER A 21 6.78 13.43 1.40
CA SER A 21 5.86 14.31 0.67
C SER A 21 4.44 14.30 1.23
N ASN A 22 3.68 15.35 0.87
CA ASN A 22 2.29 15.54 1.23
C ASN A 22 1.46 15.93 -0.01
N GLY A 23 1.18 14.96 -0.88
CA GLY A 23 0.62 15.19 -2.23
C GLY A 23 1.66 15.66 -3.26
N GLY A 24 2.94 15.54 -2.92
CA GLY A 24 4.06 15.92 -3.78
C GLY A 24 4.46 14.83 -4.76
N VAL A 25 5.11 15.22 -5.85
CA VAL A 25 5.68 14.28 -6.82
C VAL A 25 6.83 13.50 -6.18
N ILE A 26 6.80 12.17 -6.34
CA ILE A 26 7.91 11.26 -6.05
C ILE A 26 8.30 10.51 -7.32
N GLY A 27 9.57 10.12 -7.41
CA GLY A 27 10.10 9.33 -8.53
C GLY A 27 10.17 10.08 -9.88
N LEU A 28 10.79 9.43 -10.86
CA LEU A 28 10.93 9.97 -12.23
C LEU A 28 9.64 9.86 -13.04
N ASP A 29 8.75 8.93 -12.68
CA ASP A 29 7.46 8.70 -13.31
C ASP A 29 6.36 9.67 -12.83
N ARG A 30 6.75 10.60 -11.95
CA ARG A 30 5.91 11.67 -11.42
C ARG A 30 4.71 11.17 -10.62
N TYR A 31 4.83 10.01 -9.97
CA TYR A 31 3.81 9.51 -9.05
C TYR A 31 3.53 10.52 -7.93
N ARG A 32 2.27 10.66 -7.51
CA ARG A 32 1.80 11.65 -6.53
C ARG A 32 0.88 10.98 -5.51
N PRO A 33 1.42 10.20 -4.57
CA PRO A 33 0.61 9.66 -3.49
C PRO A 33 0.11 10.79 -2.59
N ASP A 34 -0.96 10.55 -1.85
CA ASP A 34 -1.43 11.52 -0.86
C ASP A 34 -0.38 11.81 0.21
N LEU A 35 0.30 10.78 0.70
CA LEU A 35 1.45 10.90 1.60
C LEU A 35 2.55 9.91 1.21
N SER A 36 3.81 10.29 1.43
CA SER A 36 4.94 9.37 1.32
C SER A 36 5.91 9.55 2.49
N PHE A 37 6.58 8.46 2.87
CA PHE A 37 7.50 8.40 4.00
C PHE A 37 8.77 7.68 3.63
N GLN A 38 9.88 8.17 4.18
CA GLN A 38 11.21 7.67 3.92
C GLN A 38 11.87 7.10 5.17
N ASP A 39 12.75 6.13 4.95
CA ASP A 39 13.62 5.57 5.98
C ASP A 39 14.80 6.51 6.31
N ALA A 40 15.70 6.04 7.18
CA ALA A 40 16.88 6.81 7.60
C ALA A 40 17.88 7.03 6.44
N GLU A 41 17.86 6.15 5.43
CA GLU A 41 18.65 6.23 4.21
C GLU A 41 18.04 7.19 3.17
N GLY A 42 16.87 7.77 3.45
CA GLY A 42 16.19 8.71 2.55
C GLY A 42 15.45 8.03 1.38
N ARG A 43 15.25 6.72 1.44
CA ARG A 43 14.46 5.97 0.45
C ARG A 43 13.00 6.04 0.83
N VAL A 44 12.12 6.35 -0.13
CA VAL A 44 10.67 6.28 0.10
C VAL A 44 10.27 4.81 0.21
N VAL A 45 9.85 4.40 1.41
CA VAL A 45 9.51 3.00 1.75
C VAL A 45 8.03 2.79 2.02
N CYS A 46 7.27 3.87 2.18
CA CYS A 46 5.83 3.80 2.40
C CYS A 46 5.13 4.92 1.66
N VAL A 47 4.00 4.58 1.04
CA VAL A 47 3.03 5.55 0.52
C VAL A 47 1.66 5.28 1.13
N ILE A 48 0.89 6.34 1.35
CA ILE A 48 -0.48 6.26 1.87
C ILE A 48 -1.40 6.97 0.90
N GLU A 49 -2.45 6.27 0.49
CA GLU A 49 -3.52 6.80 -0.35
C GLU A 49 -4.81 6.89 0.47
N SER A 50 -5.44 8.06 0.49
CA SER A 50 -6.71 8.27 1.13
C SER A 50 -7.83 8.09 0.11
N SER A 51 -8.69 7.11 0.34
CA SER A 51 -9.81 6.83 -0.55
C SER A 51 -11.14 7.15 0.10
N SER A 52 -11.96 7.97 -0.57
CA SER A 52 -13.33 8.31 -0.16
C SER A 52 -14.40 7.55 -0.96
N THR A 53 -13.98 6.70 -1.90
CA THR A 53 -14.85 5.97 -2.82
C THR A 53 -14.66 4.48 -2.69
N ASN A 54 -15.75 3.71 -2.84
CA ASN A 54 -15.69 2.26 -2.92
C ASN A 54 -15.44 1.74 -4.36
N ASP A 55 -15.06 2.62 -5.29
CA ASP A 55 -14.74 2.23 -6.67
C ASP A 55 -13.43 1.43 -6.72
N ARG A 56 -13.55 0.14 -7.07
CA ARG A 56 -12.42 -0.78 -7.22
C ARG A 56 -11.33 -0.27 -8.16
N LYS A 57 -11.68 0.54 -9.17
CA LYS A 57 -10.71 1.02 -10.16
C LYS A 57 -9.67 1.95 -9.54
N VAL A 58 -10.07 2.71 -8.52
CA VAL A 58 -9.20 3.67 -7.83
C VAL A 58 -8.12 2.92 -7.07
N GLY A 59 -8.51 2.02 -6.15
CA GLY A 59 -7.55 1.24 -5.36
C GLY A 59 -6.63 0.37 -6.23
N VAL A 60 -7.15 -0.21 -7.31
CA VAL A 60 -6.31 -0.97 -8.25
C VAL A 60 -5.31 -0.04 -8.96
N GLY A 61 -5.73 1.14 -9.42
CA GLY A 61 -4.82 2.12 -10.03
C GLY A 61 -3.71 2.54 -9.07
N GLU A 62 -4.07 2.85 -7.83
CA GLU A 62 -3.15 3.22 -6.74
C GLU A 62 -2.13 2.11 -6.46
N LEU A 63 -2.57 0.85 -6.41
CA LEU A 63 -1.68 -0.31 -6.27
C LEU A 63 -0.64 -0.40 -7.40
N PHE A 64 -1.07 -0.30 -8.66
CA PHE A 64 -0.14 -0.41 -9.79
C PHE A 64 0.83 0.77 -9.88
N LEU A 65 0.39 1.99 -9.54
CA LEU A 65 1.26 3.16 -9.47
C LEU A 65 2.33 3.00 -8.38
N ALA A 66 1.93 2.59 -7.18
CA ALA A 66 2.85 2.33 -6.08
C ALA A 66 3.83 1.20 -6.40
N ASP A 67 3.35 0.08 -6.95
CA ASP A 67 4.21 -1.07 -7.30
C ASP A 67 5.24 -0.72 -8.36
N LYS A 68 4.85 0.05 -9.38
CA LYS A 68 5.77 0.56 -10.38
C LYS A 68 6.83 1.47 -9.74
N PHE A 69 6.42 2.43 -8.91
CA PHE A 69 7.34 3.35 -8.24
C PHE A 69 8.39 2.60 -7.40
N PHE A 70 7.95 1.66 -6.56
CA PHE A 70 8.84 0.87 -5.71
C PHE A 70 9.73 -0.07 -6.54
N SER A 71 9.23 -0.61 -7.65
CA SER A 71 10.03 -1.42 -8.57
C SER A 71 11.14 -0.59 -9.23
N ASP A 72 10.81 0.60 -9.75
CA ASP A 72 11.76 1.49 -10.41
C ASP A 72 12.82 2.05 -9.45
N THR A 73 12.49 2.15 -8.16
CA THR A 73 13.40 2.66 -7.12
C THR A 73 14.13 1.56 -6.35
N ALA A 74 13.95 0.30 -6.74
CA ALA A 74 14.55 -0.86 -6.08
C ALA A 74 14.26 -0.92 -4.57
N VAL A 75 12.99 -0.73 -4.20
CA VAL A 75 12.52 -0.73 -2.81
C VAL A 75 11.40 -1.76 -2.61
N ASP A 76 11.44 -2.43 -1.47
CA ASP A 76 10.32 -3.21 -0.95
C ASP A 76 9.37 -2.30 -0.18
N GLY A 77 8.30 -1.89 -0.86
CA GLY A 77 7.41 -0.83 -0.39
C GLY A 77 6.20 -1.32 0.39
N VAL A 78 5.72 -0.46 1.29
CA VAL A 78 4.43 -0.59 1.97
C VAL A 78 3.43 0.39 1.36
N LEU A 79 2.25 -0.12 1.00
CA LEU A 79 1.11 0.68 0.57
C LEU A 79 0.03 0.66 1.66
N ILE A 80 -0.42 1.83 2.09
CA ILE A 80 -1.52 1.94 3.05
C ILE A 80 -2.71 2.64 2.37
N PHE A 81 -3.89 2.03 2.44
CA PHE A 81 -5.14 2.67 2.08
C PHE A 81 -5.85 3.15 3.34
N SER A 82 -6.02 4.46 3.46
CA SER A 82 -6.82 5.10 4.52
C SER A 82 -8.22 5.39 3.98
N LEU A 83 -9.23 4.69 4.49
CA LEU A 83 -10.58 4.73 3.95
C LEU A 83 -11.41 5.79 4.68
N CYS A 84 -11.75 6.87 3.97
CA CYS A 84 -12.54 7.97 4.49
C CYS A 84 -14.03 7.57 4.57
N GLY A 85 -14.56 7.49 5.80
CA GLY A 85 -15.94 7.07 6.06
C GLY A 85 -17.02 8.14 5.81
N LYS A 86 -16.65 9.33 5.30
CA LYS A 86 -17.55 10.50 5.24
C LYS A 86 -18.36 10.63 3.94
N SER A 87 -18.35 9.62 3.06
CA SER A 87 -19.13 9.63 1.82
C SER A 87 -20.48 8.92 1.96
N THR A 88 -21.38 9.09 0.99
CA THR A 88 -22.72 8.45 0.98
C THR A 88 -22.66 6.93 0.85
N SER A 89 -21.57 6.40 0.32
CA SER A 89 -21.27 4.97 0.24
C SER A 89 -19.79 4.77 0.61
N PRO A 90 -19.46 4.79 1.91
CA PRO A 90 -18.07 4.78 2.36
C PRO A 90 -17.36 3.49 1.94
N PRO A 91 -16.09 3.57 1.52
CA PRO A 91 -15.30 2.39 1.27
C PRO A 91 -15.17 1.56 2.55
N ARG A 92 -15.35 0.25 2.41
CA ARG A 92 -15.22 -0.69 3.53
C ARG A 92 -13.92 -1.48 3.39
N PRO A 93 -13.16 -1.67 4.48
CA PRO A 93 -11.88 -2.39 4.43
C PRO A 93 -11.98 -3.80 3.84
N ASP A 94 -13.01 -4.56 4.22
CA ASP A 94 -13.28 -5.91 3.73
C ASP A 94 -13.46 -5.98 2.20
N THR A 95 -14.19 -4.99 1.67
CA THR A 95 -14.57 -4.89 0.26
C THR A 95 -13.36 -4.47 -0.57
N GLN A 96 -12.60 -3.48 -0.11
CA GLN A 96 -11.34 -3.06 -0.76
C GLN A 96 -10.31 -4.19 -0.74
N HIS A 97 -10.20 -4.93 0.37
CA HIS A 97 -9.34 -6.10 0.47
C HIS A 97 -9.70 -7.15 -0.60
N ALA A 98 -10.97 -7.50 -0.74
CA ALA A 98 -11.44 -8.44 -1.75
C ALA A 98 -11.16 -7.97 -3.19
N TYR A 99 -11.26 -6.66 -3.45
CA TYR A 99 -10.93 -6.09 -4.75
C TYR A 99 -9.44 -6.12 -5.07
N LEU A 100 -8.57 -5.84 -4.10
CA LEU A 100 -7.13 -5.72 -4.29
C LEU A 100 -6.41 -7.08 -4.32
N LEU A 101 -6.88 -8.06 -3.54
CA LEU A 101 -6.27 -9.38 -3.41
C LEU A 101 -5.89 -10.04 -4.76
N PRO A 102 -6.77 -10.15 -5.77
CA PRO A 102 -6.40 -10.80 -7.03
C PRO A 102 -5.29 -10.05 -7.79
N TYR A 103 -5.26 -8.72 -7.73
CA TYR A 103 -4.24 -7.91 -8.41
C TYR A 103 -2.91 -7.93 -7.67
N PHE A 104 -2.94 -7.86 -6.35
CA PHE A 104 -1.74 -8.04 -5.54
C PHE A 104 -1.14 -9.44 -5.76
N THR A 105 -1.99 -10.47 -5.78
CA THR A 105 -1.59 -11.84 -6.10
C THR A 105 -0.95 -11.94 -7.49
N TYR A 106 -1.58 -11.33 -8.49
CA TYR A 106 -1.03 -11.22 -9.83
C TYR A 106 0.36 -10.58 -9.81
N LEU A 107 0.51 -9.39 -9.23
CA LEU A 107 1.79 -8.67 -9.18
C LEU A 107 2.90 -9.47 -8.49
N ARG A 108 2.60 -10.21 -7.43
CA ARG A 108 3.61 -11.03 -6.72
C ARG A 108 3.92 -12.35 -7.41
N SER A 109 3.09 -12.80 -8.35
CA SER A 109 3.39 -13.99 -9.15
C SER A 109 4.52 -13.79 -10.18
N PHE A 110 4.84 -12.54 -10.54
CA PHE A 110 5.85 -12.23 -11.58
C PHE A 110 7.31 -12.13 -11.09
N ALA A 111 7.64 -12.66 -9.91
CA ALA A 111 9.01 -12.71 -9.39
C ALA A 111 9.79 -11.37 -9.37
N GLY A 112 9.08 -10.24 -9.40
CA GLY A 112 9.70 -8.92 -9.25
C GLY A 112 10.42 -8.82 -7.90
N GLU A 113 11.73 -8.52 -7.95
CA GLU A 113 12.57 -8.40 -6.75
C GLU A 113 12.02 -7.31 -5.82
N TYR A 114 11.66 -6.16 -6.38
CA TYR A 114 11.13 -4.99 -5.67
C TYR A 114 9.63 -4.75 -5.94
N GLY A 115 9.07 -3.68 -5.40
CA GLY A 115 7.66 -3.31 -5.57
C GLY A 115 6.88 -3.29 -4.26
N VAL A 116 5.54 -3.27 -4.34
CA VAL A 116 4.69 -3.34 -3.13
C VAL A 116 4.79 -4.73 -2.52
N LYS A 117 5.21 -4.84 -1.26
CA LYS A 117 5.31 -6.10 -0.52
C LYS A 117 4.23 -6.28 0.54
N GLU A 118 3.72 -5.18 1.06
CA GLU A 118 2.65 -5.18 2.05
C GLU A 118 1.62 -4.12 1.69
N ILE A 119 0.35 -4.49 1.79
CA ILE A 119 -0.78 -3.57 1.71
C ILE A 119 -1.51 -3.62 3.05
N TYR A 120 -1.79 -2.46 3.62
CA TYR A 120 -2.68 -2.33 4.78
C TYR A 120 -3.88 -1.47 4.42
N ILE A 121 -5.07 -1.93 4.79
CA ILE A 121 -6.33 -1.25 4.48
C ILE A 121 -7.03 -0.98 5.81
N ILE A 122 -7.21 0.28 6.14
CA ILE A 122 -7.74 0.72 7.44
C ILE A 122 -8.77 1.83 7.25
N SER A 123 -9.79 1.92 8.11
CA SER A 123 -10.67 3.09 8.13
C SER A 123 -9.98 4.27 8.81
N GLU A 124 -10.29 5.50 8.38
CA GLU A 124 -9.76 6.70 9.04
C GLU A 124 -10.10 6.72 10.54
N ALA A 125 -11.30 6.26 10.93
CA ALA A 125 -11.71 6.22 12.33
C ALA A 125 -10.85 5.24 13.16
N ALA A 126 -10.53 4.07 12.60
CA ALA A 126 -9.63 3.11 13.26
C ALA A 126 -8.20 3.65 13.31
N PHE A 127 -7.74 4.28 12.23
CA PHE A 127 -6.41 4.89 12.19
C PHE A 127 -6.28 6.05 13.20
N GLU A 128 -7.32 6.86 13.34
CA GLU A 128 -7.42 7.90 14.37
C GLU A 128 -7.42 7.32 15.78
N SER A 129 -8.09 6.19 16.01
CA SER A 129 -8.05 5.50 17.32
C SER A 129 -6.69 4.89 17.66
N CYS A 130 -5.80 4.75 16.66
CA CYS A 130 -4.39 4.37 16.84
C CYS A 130 -3.48 5.61 16.95
N ASP A 131 -4.04 6.79 17.26
CA ASP A 131 -3.34 8.08 17.30
C ASP A 131 -2.55 8.37 16.02
N TRP A 132 -3.06 7.94 14.86
CA TRP A 132 -2.39 8.07 13.57
C TRP A 132 -1.00 7.40 13.51
N THR A 133 -0.74 6.43 14.38
CA THR A 133 0.52 5.66 14.38
C THR A 133 0.40 4.47 13.44
N ALA A 134 0.97 4.59 12.24
CA ALA A 134 0.96 3.55 11.23
C ALA A 134 1.86 2.37 11.62
N LEU A 135 1.45 1.15 11.27
CA LEU A 135 2.21 -0.09 11.47
C LEU A 135 2.55 -0.45 12.93
N SER A 136 1.97 0.23 13.92
CA SER A 136 1.93 -0.23 15.31
C SER A 136 1.15 -1.55 15.44
N ASP A 137 1.26 -2.22 16.58
CA ASP A 137 0.49 -3.44 16.83
C ASP A 137 -1.01 -3.17 16.83
N ASP A 138 -1.45 -2.06 17.43
CA ASP A 138 -2.85 -1.62 17.40
C ASP A 138 -3.33 -1.38 15.96
N PHE A 139 -2.55 -0.66 15.15
CA PHE A 139 -2.85 -0.44 13.74
C PHE A 139 -2.99 -1.77 12.98
N LYS A 140 -2.02 -2.68 13.15
CA LYS A 140 -2.02 -3.98 12.46
C LYS A 140 -3.17 -4.87 12.90
N SER A 141 -3.64 -4.73 14.14
CA SER A 141 -4.80 -5.47 14.65
C SER A 141 -6.14 -5.01 14.04
N MET A 142 -6.21 -3.74 13.63
CA MET A 142 -7.42 -3.14 13.05
C MET A 142 -7.41 -3.12 11.51
N ALA A 143 -6.24 -3.17 10.89
CA ALA A 143 -6.09 -3.13 9.44
C ALA A 143 -6.25 -4.52 8.79
N TYR A 144 -6.85 -4.54 7.61
CA TYR A 144 -6.78 -5.70 6.72
C TYR A 144 -5.43 -5.69 6.01
N ALA A 145 -4.71 -6.81 6.06
CA ALA A 145 -3.36 -6.90 5.51
C ALA A 145 -3.29 -7.88 4.33
N LEU A 146 -2.63 -7.46 3.25
CA LEU A 146 -2.17 -8.33 2.17
C LEU A 146 -0.64 -8.34 2.18
N LYS A 147 -0.03 -9.53 2.37
CA LYS A 147 1.43 -9.66 2.48
C LYS A 147 1.96 -10.70 1.52
N VAL A 148 3.12 -10.45 0.91
CA VAL A 148 3.75 -11.37 -0.05
C VAL A 148 3.89 -12.79 0.50
N GLN A 149 4.29 -12.95 1.77
CA GLN A 149 4.48 -14.28 2.38
C GLN A 149 3.20 -15.13 2.36
N ALA A 150 2.03 -14.51 2.50
CA ALA A 150 0.74 -15.21 2.41
C ALA A 150 0.40 -15.62 0.97
N VAL A 151 0.89 -14.88 -0.03
CA VAL A 151 0.62 -15.10 -1.45
C VAL A 151 1.58 -16.12 -2.08
N ILE A 152 2.87 -16.10 -1.73
CA ILE A 152 3.85 -17.07 -2.26
C ILE A 152 3.63 -18.48 -1.68
N SER A 153 2.87 -18.58 -0.58
CA SER A 153 2.42 -19.87 -0.02
C SER A 153 1.28 -20.50 -0.83
N ASP A 154 0.67 -19.76 -1.75
CA ASP A 154 -0.42 -20.27 -2.60
C ASP A 154 0.14 -21.23 -3.66
N PRO A 155 -0.31 -22.50 -3.71
CA PRO A 155 0.16 -23.50 -4.67
C PRO A 155 0.03 -23.06 -6.13
N VAL A 156 -0.97 -22.24 -6.46
CA VAL A 156 -1.20 -21.72 -7.81
C VAL A 156 -0.14 -20.68 -8.19
N VAL A 157 0.30 -19.87 -7.22
CA VAL A 157 1.36 -18.87 -7.42
C VAL A 157 2.71 -19.56 -7.54
N GLN A 158 2.98 -20.57 -6.72
CA GLN A 158 4.21 -21.37 -6.79
C GLN A 158 4.37 -22.03 -8.16
N ALA A 159 3.31 -22.68 -8.66
CA ALA A 159 3.34 -23.33 -9.97
C ALA A 159 3.64 -22.34 -11.12
N LYS A 160 3.13 -21.11 -11.04
CA LYS A 160 3.43 -20.07 -12.04
C LYS A 160 4.87 -19.56 -11.95
N GLN A 161 5.39 -19.38 -10.74
CA GLN A 161 6.78 -18.95 -10.54
C GLN A 161 7.77 -20.02 -11.02
N GLU A 162 7.50 -21.30 -10.78
CA GLU A 162 8.33 -22.40 -11.28
C GLU A 162 8.32 -22.48 -12.81
N ALA A 163 7.17 -22.25 -13.45
CA ALA A 163 7.05 -22.24 -14.92
C ALA A 163 7.79 -21.07 -15.59
N LEU A 164 8.01 -19.97 -14.87
CA LEU A 164 8.69 -18.77 -15.37
C LEU A 164 10.20 -18.76 -15.07
N ARG A 165 10.73 -19.74 -14.31
CA ARG A 165 12.17 -19.85 -14.11
C ARG A 165 12.84 -20.19 -15.44
N PRO A 166 13.81 -19.39 -15.92
CA PRO A 166 14.57 -19.77 -17.10
C PRO A 166 15.27 -21.10 -16.81
N SER A 167 15.11 -22.06 -17.73
CA SER A 167 15.92 -23.28 -17.76
C SER A 167 17.38 -22.86 -17.81
N LEU A 168 18.08 -22.98 -16.69
CA LEU A 168 19.54 -22.92 -16.67
C LEU A 168 20.04 -24.15 -17.43
N ALA A 169 20.28 -23.97 -18.73
CA ALA A 169 21.00 -24.87 -19.61
C ALA A 169 22.44 -24.38 -19.76
#